data_AF-A0A9D2TZA4-F1
#
_entry.id   AF-A0A9D2TZA4-F1
#
_cell.length_a   1.000
_cell.length_b   1.000
_cell.length_c   1.000
_cell.angle_alpha   90.00
_cell.angle_beta   90.00
_cell.angle_gamma   90.00
#
_symmetry.space_group_name_H-M   'P 1'
#
loop_
_entity.id
_entity.type
_entity.pdbx_description
1 polymer ?
#
loop_
_entity_poly.entity_id
_entity_poly.type
_entity_poly.pdbx_seq_one_letter_code
_entity_poly.pdbx_strand_id
1 'polypeptide(L)'
;MHSGRLKEGGGKKARAAAIACIAAALAGGMVLGGAVAYFTDRDTGTNRLRIGNVQIEAWEPGFPTEDDDQDGVPDENELVIPYETITKDPRIRNTGKNDAIVFFKVTSPVEMLTLIDDSGTRHDEALEELFWFKQKNDPDDLHQNNFNSDWIRLTDLDGEIVDCEGINDEGRGYVYIFGYHVRLEPGERTTTLFDKVQNKKYGSKTIAANEKELIRIEPYAIQADDILESGITIDTTGEISATDLSYIYQTFFNQNVDTLQ
;
A
#
# COMPACT_ATOMS: atom_id res chain seq x y z
N MET A 1 -51.12 9.29 22.59
CA MET A 1 -50.38 9.56 21.33
C MET A 1 -48.90 9.39 21.63
N HIS A 2 -48.36 8.24 21.21
CA HIS A 2 -46.97 7.84 21.40
C HIS A 2 -46.25 8.20 20.09
N SER A 3 -45.33 9.17 20.11
CA SER A 3 -44.59 9.57 18.92
C SER A 3 -43.12 9.20 19.04
N GLY A 4 -42.78 8.10 18.34
CA GLY A 4 -41.60 7.99 17.48
C GLY A 4 -40.24 8.36 18.05
N ARG A 5 -39.53 7.35 18.56
CA ARG A 5 -38.07 7.30 18.67
C ARG A 5 -37.47 7.11 17.28
N LEU A 6 -36.74 8.09 16.77
CA LEU A 6 -35.74 7.86 15.72
C LEU A 6 -34.36 7.78 16.39
N LYS A 7 -33.82 6.56 16.47
CA LYS A 7 -32.38 6.34 16.60
C LYS A 7 -31.90 6.01 15.19
N GLU A 8 -31.25 6.95 14.53
CA GLU A 8 -30.47 6.70 13.32
C GLU A 8 -28.98 6.65 13.65
N GLY A 9 -28.28 5.74 12.96
CA GLY A 9 -26.85 5.84 12.70
C GLY A 9 -25.91 5.02 13.58
N GLY A 10 -26.01 3.69 13.54
CA GLY A 10 -24.95 2.80 14.03
C GLY A 10 -23.75 2.76 13.07
N GLY A 11 -22.57 3.12 13.57
CA GLY A 11 -21.30 2.40 13.33
C GLY A 11 -20.49 2.69 12.06
N LYS A 12 -19.71 3.78 12.05
CA LYS A 12 -18.49 3.96 11.20
C LYS A 12 -17.22 3.87 12.07
N LYS A 13 -16.96 2.74 12.73
CA LYS A 13 -15.81 2.61 13.66
C LYS A 13 -14.70 1.64 13.21
N ALA A 14 -14.90 0.86 12.15
CA ALA A 14 -13.93 -0.17 11.71
C ALA A 14 -12.91 0.30 10.64
N ARG A 15 -13.04 1.51 10.07
CA ARG A 15 -12.17 1.96 8.97
C ARG A 15 -10.84 2.57 9.43
N ALA A 16 -10.80 3.16 10.62
CA ALA A 16 -9.66 3.96 11.07
C ALA A 16 -8.36 3.15 11.28
N ALA A 17 -8.47 1.87 11.64
CA ALA A 17 -7.30 1.03 11.89
C ALA A 17 -6.64 0.47 10.64
N ALA A 18 -7.40 0.25 9.56
CA ALA A 18 -6.89 -0.30 8.30
C ALA A 18 -5.96 0.65 7.53
N ILE A 19 -6.03 1.96 7.82
CA ILE A 19 -5.42 3.03 7.00
C ILE A 19 -4.30 3.78 7.76
N ALA A 20 -4.00 3.46 9.03
CA ALA A 20 -2.90 4.09 9.77
C ALA A 20 -1.52 3.82 9.11
N CYS A 21 -0.75 4.86 8.77
CA CYS A 21 0.61 4.72 8.22
C CYS A 21 1.57 4.24 9.30
N ILE A 22 2.18 3.06 9.13
CA ILE A 22 3.13 2.49 10.10
C ILE A 22 4.54 2.77 9.59
N ALA A 23 5.48 3.00 10.51
CA ALA A 23 6.82 3.51 10.21
C ALA A 23 7.75 2.59 9.39
N ALA A 24 7.32 1.42 8.92
CA ALA A 24 8.12 0.57 8.04
C ALA A 24 8.07 1.09 6.59
N ALA A 25 9.22 1.36 5.97
CA ALA A 25 9.30 1.76 4.57
C ALA A 25 10.31 0.86 3.82
N LEU A 26 10.00 0.48 2.59
CA LEU A 26 11.00 0.05 1.61
C LEU A 26 11.81 1.29 1.20
N ALA A 27 12.90 1.59 1.93
CA ALA A 27 13.95 2.47 1.42
C ALA A 27 14.99 1.57 0.75
N GLY A 28 15.46 1.95 -0.43
CA GLY A 28 16.22 1.12 -1.38
C GLY A 28 17.11 0.03 -0.79
N GLY A 29 16.84 -1.21 -1.20
CA GLY A 29 17.66 -2.38 -0.88
C GLY A 29 17.06 -3.25 0.22
N MET A 30 16.43 -4.37 -0.20
CA MET A 30 16.03 -5.53 0.60
C MET A 30 15.48 -5.20 2.00
N VAL A 31 14.17 -5.04 2.11
CA VAL A 31 13.52 -5.19 3.41
C VAL A 31 13.40 -6.68 3.70
N LEU A 32 14.28 -7.17 4.56
CA LEU A 32 14.03 -8.37 5.39
C LEU A 32 12.92 -8.06 6.40
N GLY A 33 11.75 -7.65 5.90
CA GLY A 33 10.57 -7.36 6.70
C GLY A 33 9.83 -8.67 6.91
N GLY A 34 10.24 -9.44 7.90
CA GLY A 34 9.43 -10.55 8.37
C GLY A 34 8.09 -10.00 8.85
N ALA A 35 7.05 -10.11 8.02
CA ALA A 35 5.69 -9.94 8.50
C ALA A 35 5.47 -11.03 9.57
N VAL A 36 5.45 -10.63 10.85
CA VAL A 36 5.09 -11.54 11.94
C VAL A 36 3.57 -11.65 11.92
N ALA A 37 3.04 -12.83 11.60
CA ALA A 37 1.64 -13.14 11.83
C ALA A 37 1.36 -13.09 13.34
N TYR A 38 0.80 -11.99 13.83
CA TYR A 38 0.30 -11.89 15.21
C TYR A 38 -1.12 -12.47 15.26
N PHE A 39 -1.29 -13.57 16.02
CA PHE A 39 -2.61 -14.06 16.41
C PHE A 39 -2.66 -14.26 17.92
N THR A 40 -3.58 -13.58 18.59
CA THR A 40 -4.18 -14.09 19.82
C THR A 40 -5.69 -13.82 19.78
N ASP A 41 -6.46 -14.89 19.98
CA ASP A 41 -7.93 -14.98 20.02
C ASP A 41 -8.61 -13.91 20.91
N ARG A 42 -9.81 -13.44 20.49
CA ARG A 42 -11.01 -13.33 21.35
C ARG A 42 -12.32 -13.07 20.56
N ASP A 43 -13.09 -14.15 20.38
CA ASP A 43 -14.56 -14.36 20.37
C ASP A 43 -15.52 -13.18 20.01
N THR A 44 -16.51 -13.33 19.13
CA THR A 44 -17.66 -14.25 19.27
C THR A 44 -18.19 -14.69 17.90
N GLY A 45 -17.96 -15.96 17.55
CA GLY A 45 -18.44 -16.56 16.30
C GLY A 45 -17.37 -17.28 15.47
N THR A 46 -16.56 -18.13 16.10
CA THR A 46 -15.70 -19.16 15.48
C THR A 46 -15.05 -18.84 14.13
N ASN A 47 -13.91 -18.13 14.16
CA ASN A 47 -12.84 -18.27 13.17
C ASN A 47 -11.64 -18.93 13.86
N ARG A 48 -11.31 -20.18 13.48
CA ARG A 48 -10.15 -20.92 14.00
C ARG A 48 -8.96 -20.72 13.06
N LEU A 49 -8.20 -19.64 13.23
CA LEU A 49 -6.93 -19.45 12.52
C LEU A 49 -5.82 -20.17 13.29
N ARG A 50 -5.18 -21.17 12.66
CA ARG A 50 -3.97 -21.82 13.21
C ARG A 50 -2.79 -20.85 13.05
N ILE A 51 -1.94 -20.74 14.07
CA ILE A 51 -0.70 -19.96 14.00
C ILE A 51 0.18 -20.56 12.89
N GLY A 52 0.31 -19.80 11.80
CA GLY A 52 1.09 -20.16 10.63
C GLY A 52 2.52 -19.64 10.69
N ASN A 53 3.47 -20.43 10.20
CA ASN A 53 4.81 -19.93 9.91
C ASN A 53 4.80 -19.28 8.52
N VAL A 54 4.18 -18.10 8.43
CA VAL A 54 4.20 -17.25 7.25
C VAL A 54 5.28 -16.20 7.45
N GLN A 55 6.16 -16.09 6.47
CA GLN A 55 7.22 -15.10 6.43
C GLN A 55 7.32 -14.62 4.98
N ILE A 56 7.58 -13.33 4.82
CA ILE A 56 7.78 -12.76 3.50
C ILE A 56 9.04 -11.92 3.47
N GLU A 57 9.53 -11.72 2.26
CA GLU A 57 10.55 -10.77 1.90
C GLU A 57 9.97 -9.85 0.82
N ALA A 58 10.14 -8.55 0.98
CA ALA A 58 9.74 -7.56 -0.02
C ALA A 58 10.95 -6.74 -0.42
N TRP A 59 11.11 -6.51 -1.72
CA TRP A 59 12.29 -5.81 -2.22
C TRP A 59 12.02 -5.14 -3.57
N GLU A 60 12.85 -4.14 -3.87
CA GLU A 60 12.88 -3.39 -5.13
C GLU A 60 14.29 -3.56 -5.73
N PRO A 61 14.59 -4.65 -6.45
CA PRO A 61 15.96 -4.93 -6.91
C PRO A 61 16.46 -3.97 -8.00
N GLY A 62 15.54 -3.30 -8.71
CA GLY A 62 15.88 -2.30 -9.72
C GLY A 62 15.95 -0.87 -9.18
N PHE A 63 15.63 -0.65 -7.91
CA PHE A 63 15.71 0.67 -7.29
C PHE A 63 17.18 1.05 -7.03
N PRO A 64 17.61 2.30 -7.32
CA PRO A 64 18.96 2.77 -7.02
C PRO A 64 19.29 2.65 -5.53
N THR A 65 20.55 2.36 -5.19
CA THR A 65 20.99 2.13 -3.78
C THR A 65 22.24 2.91 -3.39
N GLU A 66 22.86 3.65 -4.30
CA GLU A 66 23.99 4.55 -3.97
C GLU A 66 23.42 5.77 -3.25
N ASP A 67 23.93 6.05 -2.05
CA ASP A 67 23.52 7.12 -1.12
C ASP A 67 24.83 7.59 -0.44
N ASP A 68 25.57 8.45 -1.14
CA ASP A 68 26.91 8.90 -0.71
C ASP A 68 26.81 9.84 0.50
N ASP A 69 25.70 10.56 0.64
CA ASP A 69 25.46 11.54 1.70
C ASP A 69 24.78 10.95 2.96
N GLN A 70 24.30 9.71 2.86
CA GLN A 70 23.64 8.90 3.89
C GLN A 70 22.35 9.53 4.43
N ASP A 71 21.60 10.25 3.60
CA ASP A 71 20.35 10.87 3.99
C ASP A 71 19.12 9.93 3.89
N GLY A 72 19.29 8.74 3.33
CA GLY A 72 18.25 7.72 3.16
C GLY A 72 17.50 7.80 1.82
N VAL A 73 17.91 8.67 0.90
CA VAL A 73 17.46 8.78 -0.49
C VAL A 73 18.66 8.43 -1.39
N PRO A 74 18.51 7.56 -2.40
CA PRO A 74 19.60 7.32 -3.32
C PRO A 74 19.99 8.59 -4.10
N ASP A 75 21.28 8.81 -4.36
CA ASP A 75 21.84 9.97 -5.06
C ASP A 75 21.14 10.23 -6.41
N GLU A 76 20.85 9.16 -7.17
CA GLU A 76 20.14 9.24 -8.46
C GLU A 76 18.70 9.77 -8.32
N ASN A 77 18.15 9.78 -7.11
CA ASN A 77 16.80 10.19 -6.79
C ASN A 77 16.75 11.50 -5.97
N GLU A 78 17.89 12.12 -5.65
CA GLU A 78 17.96 13.41 -4.95
C GLU A 78 17.53 14.60 -5.85
N LEU A 79 17.65 14.42 -7.17
CA LEU A 79 17.38 15.46 -8.17
C LEU A 79 16.20 15.07 -9.07
N VAL A 80 15.03 14.80 -8.48
CA VAL A 80 13.83 14.48 -9.27
C VAL A 80 13.36 15.70 -10.05
N ILE A 81 13.76 15.82 -11.32
CA ILE A 81 13.23 16.87 -12.19
C ILE A 81 11.81 16.51 -12.65
N PRO A 82 10.97 17.50 -13.02
CA PRO A 82 9.62 17.21 -13.51
C PRO A 82 9.65 16.19 -14.67
N TYR A 83 8.74 15.22 -14.62
CA TYR A 83 8.63 14.08 -15.56
C TYR A 83 9.77 13.06 -15.53
N GLU A 84 10.75 13.20 -14.64
CA GLU A 84 11.71 12.14 -14.41
C GLU A 84 11.02 10.88 -13.90
N THR A 85 11.54 9.75 -14.37
CA THR A 85 11.02 8.44 -14.06
C THR A 85 12.01 7.72 -13.18
N ILE A 86 11.56 7.29 -12.00
CA ILE A 86 12.36 6.52 -11.06
C ILE A 86 11.94 5.07 -11.17
N THR A 87 12.89 4.16 -11.38
CA THR A 87 12.62 2.72 -11.42
C THR A 87 12.18 2.26 -10.04
N LYS A 88 11.06 1.54 -9.98
CA LYS A 88 10.47 1.05 -8.74
C LYS A 88 9.80 -0.28 -9.02
N ASP A 89 10.26 -1.37 -8.41
CA ASP A 89 9.80 -2.70 -8.77
C ASP A 89 9.41 -3.56 -7.57
N PRO A 90 8.47 -3.07 -6.73
CA PRO A 90 8.04 -3.73 -5.50
C PRO A 90 7.39 -5.07 -5.80
N ARG A 91 7.88 -6.09 -5.11
CA ARG A 91 7.41 -7.48 -5.19
C ARG A 91 7.57 -8.19 -3.86
N ILE A 92 6.84 -9.28 -3.66
CA ILE A 92 6.87 -10.08 -2.44
C ILE A 92 7.30 -11.52 -2.77
N ARG A 93 8.05 -12.13 -1.86
CA ARG A 93 8.38 -13.55 -1.85
C ARG A 93 7.89 -14.18 -0.57
N ASN A 94 7.25 -15.35 -0.67
CA ASN A 94 6.98 -16.18 0.51
C ASN A 94 8.25 -16.93 0.92
N THR A 95 8.81 -16.59 2.09
CA THR A 95 9.96 -17.29 2.69
C THR A 95 9.55 -18.18 3.86
N GLY A 96 8.25 -18.21 4.18
CA GLY A 96 7.66 -19.04 5.21
C GLY A 96 7.54 -20.50 4.80
N LYS A 97 6.88 -21.28 5.65
CA LYS A 97 6.62 -22.71 5.41
C LYS A 97 5.21 -23.00 4.92
N ASN A 98 4.31 -22.04 5.04
CA ASN A 98 2.91 -22.17 4.69
C ASN A 98 2.57 -21.22 3.54
N ASP A 99 1.54 -21.57 2.78
CA ASP A 99 0.98 -20.71 1.74
C ASP A 99 0.52 -19.38 2.33
N ALA A 100 0.73 -18.31 1.57
CA ALA A 100 0.47 -16.95 2.02
C ALA A 100 -0.34 -16.15 1.01
N ILE A 101 -1.34 -15.42 1.47
CA ILE A 101 -1.99 -14.34 0.74
C ILE A 101 -1.27 -13.06 1.13
N VAL A 102 -0.85 -12.28 0.13
CA VAL A 102 0.02 -11.13 0.36
C VAL A 102 -0.62 -9.84 -0.13
N PHE A 103 -0.27 -8.74 0.54
CA PHE A 103 -0.83 -7.43 0.31
C PHE A 103 0.27 -6.38 0.27
N PHE A 104 0.03 -5.30 -0.47
CA PHE A 104 0.76 -4.05 -0.33
C PHE A 104 -0.19 -2.97 0.14
N LYS A 105 0.23 -2.21 1.15
CA LYS A 105 -0.26 -0.85 1.35
C LYS A 105 0.79 0.11 0.80
N VAL A 106 0.38 0.99 -0.09
CA VAL A 106 1.24 2.02 -0.68
C VAL A 106 0.72 3.37 -0.24
N THR A 107 1.56 4.16 0.42
CA THR A 107 1.27 5.55 0.73
C THR A 107 2.11 6.42 -0.20
N SER A 108 1.44 7.14 -1.10
CA SER A 108 2.06 8.12 -1.99
C SER A 108 2.05 9.50 -1.32
N PRO A 109 3.15 10.26 -1.32
CA PRO A 109 3.14 11.62 -0.77
C PRO A 109 2.15 12.50 -1.52
N VAL A 110 1.50 13.40 -0.77
CA VAL A 110 0.60 14.42 -1.32
C VAL A 110 1.07 15.80 -0.91
N GLU A 111 0.94 16.76 -1.82
CA GLU A 111 1.26 18.16 -1.55
C GLU A 111 0.25 19.13 -2.15
N MET A 112 0.24 20.35 -1.64
CA MET A 112 -0.47 21.45 -2.28
C MET A 112 0.22 21.79 -3.59
N LEU A 113 -0.39 21.38 -4.70
CA LEU A 113 0.09 21.61 -6.05
C LEU A 113 -0.92 22.40 -6.87
N THR A 114 -0.41 23.20 -7.80
CA THR A 114 -1.19 23.63 -8.95
C THR A 114 -0.80 22.77 -10.15
N LEU A 115 -1.67 21.87 -10.58
CA LEU A 115 -1.41 21.00 -11.74
C LEU A 115 -1.77 21.68 -13.05
N ILE A 116 -1.04 21.30 -14.10
CA ILE A 116 -1.38 21.61 -15.49
C ILE A 116 -1.62 20.28 -16.19
N ASP A 117 -2.81 20.11 -16.76
CA ASP A 117 -3.17 18.89 -17.49
C ASP A 117 -2.64 18.87 -18.93
N ASP A 118 -2.88 17.78 -19.64
CA ASP A 118 -2.44 17.56 -21.02
C ASP A 118 -3.06 18.55 -22.02
N SER A 119 -4.16 19.20 -21.65
CA SER A 119 -4.76 20.27 -22.45
C SER A 119 -4.06 21.61 -22.27
N GLY A 120 -3.09 21.68 -21.35
CA GLY A 120 -2.43 22.92 -20.93
C GLY A 120 -3.29 23.74 -19.96
N THR A 121 -4.36 23.17 -19.41
CA THR A 121 -5.23 23.86 -18.46
C THR A 121 -4.60 23.83 -17.08
N ARG A 122 -4.44 25.00 -16.48
CA ARG A 122 -4.00 25.16 -15.09
C ARG A 122 -5.20 25.01 -14.16
N HIS A 123 -5.10 24.07 -13.24
CA HIS A 123 -6.11 23.82 -12.20
C HIS A 123 -5.88 24.70 -10.97
N ASP A 124 -6.89 24.79 -10.11
CA ASP A 124 -6.74 25.46 -8.81
C ASP A 124 -5.74 24.69 -7.92
N GLU A 125 -5.13 25.39 -6.96
CA GLU A 125 -4.23 24.76 -6.00
C GLU A 125 -5.02 23.79 -5.10
N ALA A 126 -4.59 22.53 -5.06
CA ALA A 126 -5.22 21.47 -4.30
C ALA A 126 -4.18 20.49 -3.76
N LEU A 127 -4.59 19.69 -2.78
CA LEU A 127 -3.77 18.60 -2.26
C LEU A 127 -3.81 17.44 -3.25
N GLU A 128 -2.67 17.16 -3.87
CA GLU A 128 -2.54 16.24 -5.00
C GLU A 128 -1.42 15.24 -4.76
N GLU A 129 -1.59 14.02 -5.26
CA GLU A 129 -0.54 13.00 -5.25
C GLU A 129 0.60 13.38 -6.18
N LEU A 130 1.84 13.17 -5.73
CA LEU A 130 3.02 13.59 -6.47
C LEU A 130 3.46 12.68 -7.61
N PHE A 131 2.97 11.44 -7.68
CA PHE A 131 3.50 10.45 -8.61
C PHE A 131 2.41 9.79 -9.45
N TRP A 132 2.72 9.54 -10.72
CA TRP A 132 2.05 8.52 -11.52
C TRP A 132 2.80 7.20 -11.36
N PHE A 133 2.08 6.12 -11.06
CA PHE A 133 2.63 4.76 -11.02
C PHE A 133 2.52 4.11 -12.40
N LYS A 134 3.59 3.52 -12.92
CA LYS A 134 3.66 3.05 -14.30
C LYS A 134 4.24 1.65 -14.42
N GLN A 135 3.81 0.92 -15.43
CA GLN A 135 4.45 -0.32 -15.89
C GLN A 135 5.67 0.00 -16.76
N LYS A 136 6.55 -0.98 -16.95
CA LYS A 136 7.84 -0.83 -17.65
C LYS A 136 7.72 -0.23 -19.05
N ASN A 137 6.68 -0.62 -19.78
CA ASN A 137 6.47 -0.23 -21.18
C ASN A 137 5.55 0.99 -21.35
N ASP A 138 5.08 1.60 -20.26
CA ASP A 138 4.25 2.79 -20.35
C ASP A 138 5.07 3.97 -20.90
N PRO A 139 4.54 4.72 -21.87
CA PRO A 139 5.26 5.84 -22.43
C PRO A 139 5.28 7.01 -21.44
N ASP A 140 6.26 7.90 -21.60
CA ASP A 140 6.49 8.99 -20.65
C ASP A 140 5.37 10.03 -20.71
N ASP A 141 4.65 10.13 -21.82
CA ASP A 141 3.49 11.01 -22.05
C ASP A 141 2.16 10.43 -21.55
N LEU A 142 2.16 9.22 -20.99
CA LEU A 142 0.97 8.64 -20.35
C LEU A 142 0.84 9.14 -18.89
N HIS A 143 0.02 10.16 -18.65
CA HIS A 143 -0.16 10.77 -17.33
C HIS A 143 -1.30 10.13 -16.51
N GLN A 144 -1.21 8.81 -16.27
CA GLN A 144 -2.16 8.07 -15.44
C GLN A 144 -1.47 6.92 -14.70
N ASN A 145 -2.11 6.44 -13.63
CA ASN A 145 -1.65 5.25 -12.93
C ASN A 145 -1.93 3.98 -13.75
N ASN A 146 -0.99 3.05 -13.74
CA ASN A 146 -1.09 1.73 -14.35
C ASN A 146 -0.42 0.69 -13.44
N PHE A 147 -1.23 -0.05 -12.70
CA PHE A 147 -0.79 -1.13 -11.82
C PHE A 147 -0.92 -2.49 -12.53
N ASN A 148 -0.10 -3.45 -12.12
CA ASN A 148 -0.15 -4.80 -12.66
C ASN A 148 -1.49 -5.47 -12.30
N SER A 149 -2.13 -6.12 -13.27
CA SER A 149 -3.45 -6.75 -13.12
C SER A 149 -3.51 -7.90 -12.13
N ASP A 150 -2.37 -8.52 -11.82
CA ASP A 150 -2.26 -9.58 -10.81
C ASP A 150 -2.46 -9.00 -9.38
N TRP A 151 -2.39 -7.68 -9.23
CA TRP A 151 -2.66 -6.96 -7.99
C TRP A 151 -4.03 -6.29 -8.05
N ILE A 152 -4.94 -6.76 -7.20
CA ILE A 152 -6.30 -6.24 -7.12
C ILE A 152 -6.32 -5.07 -6.12
N ARG A 153 -6.62 -3.86 -6.61
CA ARG A 153 -6.82 -2.67 -5.76
C ARG A 153 -8.11 -2.81 -4.94
N LEU A 154 -8.00 -2.68 -3.63
CA LEU A 154 -9.09 -2.81 -2.66
C LEU A 154 -9.68 -1.42 -2.37
N THR A 155 -10.44 -0.88 -3.33
CA THR A 155 -10.95 0.51 -3.31
C THR A 155 -11.92 0.81 -2.17
N ASP A 156 -12.50 -0.20 -1.54
CA ASP A 156 -13.36 -0.02 -0.36
C ASP A 156 -12.57 0.23 0.93
N LEU A 157 -11.25 0.00 0.89
CA LEU A 157 -10.32 0.13 2.01
C LEU A 157 -9.33 1.29 1.84
N ASP A 158 -9.18 1.82 0.63
CA ASP A 158 -8.18 2.81 0.28
C ASP A 158 -8.79 4.18 -0.10
N GLY A 159 -7.97 5.09 -0.61
CA GLY A 159 -8.44 6.35 -1.18
C GLY A 159 -8.56 7.51 -0.20
N GLU A 160 -7.95 7.37 0.98
CA GLU A 160 -7.93 8.38 2.02
C GLU A 160 -6.54 9.05 2.08
N ILE A 161 -6.53 10.35 2.37
CA ILE A 161 -5.32 11.08 2.72
C ILE A 161 -5.13 10.96 4.23
N VAL A 162 -3.94 10.54 4.65
CA VAL A 162 -3.60 10.32 6.05
C VAL A 162 -2.31 11.04 6.43
N ASP A 163 -2.18 11.34 7.71
CA ASP A 163 -0.91 11.77 8.30
C ASP A 163 0.09 10.61 8.19
N CYS A 164 1.27 10.91 7.66
CA CYS A 164 2.36 9.96 7.48
C CYS A 164 3.68 10.71 7.69
N GLU A 165 4.18 10.67 8.92
CA GLU A 165 5.44 11.33 9.27
C GLU A 165 6.61 10.84 8.40
N GLY A 166 7.44 11.79 7.98
CA GLY A 166 8.64 11.53 7.18
C GLY A 166 8.37 11.12 5.74
N ILE A 167 7.12 11.18 5.25
CA ILE A 167 6.82 10.89 3.83
C ILE A 167 7.18 12.06 2.91
N ASN A 168 6.96 13.28 3.41
CA ASN A 168 7.27 14.56 2.77
C ASN A 168 7.16 15.72 3.78
N ASP A 169 7.38 16.96 3.32
CA ASP A 169 7.31 18.17 4.13
C ASP A 169 5.90 18.43 4.70
N GLU A 170 4.86 18.04 3.96
CA GLU A 170 3.47 18.14 4.41
C GLU A 170 3.11 17.06 5.45
N GLY A 171 3.93 16.01 5.58
CA GLY A 171 3.69 14.88 6.47
C GLY A 171 2.40 14.12 6.13
N ARG A 172 1.98 14.11 4.86
CA ARG A 172 0.71 13.54 4.41
C ARG A 172 0.87 12.69 3.16
N GLY A 173 0.05 11.64 3.08
CA GLY A 173 0.03 10.78 1.89
C GLY A 173 -1.33 10.18 1.58
N TYR A 174 -1.53 9.82 0.31
CA TYR A 174 -2.69 9.11 -0.20
C TYR A 174 -2.44 7.60 -0.15
N VAL A 175 -3.38 6.85 0.41
CA VAL A 175 -3.24 5.40 0.62
C VAL A 175 -3.91 4.61 -0.50
N TYR A 176 -3.16 3.64 -1.03
CA TYR A 176 -3.64 2.52 -1.84
C TYR A 176 -3.48 1.21 -1.08
N ILE A 177 -4.41 0.27 -1.29
CA ILE A 177 -4.32 -1.09 -0.75
C ILE A 177 -4.51 -2.09 -1.88
N PHE A 178 -3.60 -3.05 -1.97
CA PHE A 178 -3.62 -4.10 -2.99
C PHE A 178 -3.52 -5.47 -2.35
N GLY A 179 -4.30 -6.43 -2.85
CA GLY A 179 -4.12 -7.85 -2.58
C GLY A 179 -3.65 -8.58 -3.85
N TYR A 180 -2.73 -9.53 -3.70
CA TYR A 180 -2.33 -10.38 -4.82
C TYR A 180 -3.42 -11.40 -5.12
N HIS A 181 -3.71 -11.60 -6.40
CA HIS A 181 -4.88 -12.34 -6.87
C HIS A 181 -4.88 -13.84 -6.53
N VAL A 182 -3.73 -14.42 -6.18
CA VAL A 182 -3.58 -15.83 -5.75
C VAL A 182 -2.72 -15.94 -4.50
N ARG A 183 -2.83 -17.06 -3.79
CA ARG A 183 -1.88 -17.43 -2.73
C ARG A 183 -0.48 -17.71 -3.31
N LEU A 184 0.55 -17.54 -2.49
CA LEU A 184 1.94 -17.90 -2.78
C LEU A 184 2.33 -19.13 -1.97
N GLU A 185 2.77 -20.20 -2.64
CA GLU A 185 3.41 -21.34 -1.98
C GLU A 185 4.80 -20.95 -1.42
N PRO A 186 5.37 -21.72 -0.47
CA PRO A 186 6.72 -21.49 0.02
C PRO A 186 7.77 -21.36 -1.10
N GLY A 187 8.43 -20.21 -1.14
CA GLY A 187 9.47 -19.88 -2.11
C GLY A 187 9.00 -19.10 -3.33
N GLU A 188 7.69 -19.04 -3.59
CA GLU A 188 7.10 -18.31 -4.72
C GLU A 188 7.15 -16.80 -4.56
N ARG A 189 6.94 -16.10 -5.67
CA ARG A 189 7.06 -14.65 -5.79
C ARG A 189 5.89 -14.08 -6.57
N THR A 190 5.46 -12.88 -6.19
CA THR A 190 4.54 -12.10 -6.99
C THR A 190 5.23 -11.55 -8.25
N THR A 191 4.42 -11.14 -9.22
CA THR A 191 4.81 -10.11 -10.18
C THR A 191 4.98 -8.75 -9.47
N THR A 192 5.59 -7.77 -10.16
CA THR A 192 5.73 -6.40 -9.63
C THR A 192 4.38 -5.69 -9.56
N LEU A 193 4.16 -4.82 -8.57
CA LEU A 193 2.94 -4.00 -8.50
C LEU A 193 2.94 -2.88 -9.55
N PHE A 194 4.08 -2.20 -9.66
CA PHE A 194 4.44 -1.24 -10.71
C PHE A 194 5.95 -1.38 -10.99
N ASP A 195 6.44 -0.78 -12.07
CA ASP A 195 7.86 -0.88 -12.47
C ASP A 195 8.60 0.46 -12.43
N LYS A 196 7.86 1.58 -12.41
CA LYS A 196 8.43 2.92 -12.32
C LYS A 196 7.42 3.93 -11.79
N VAL A 197 7.90 5.06 -11.30
CA VAL A 197 7.08 6.20 -10.90
C VAL A 197 7.54 7.46 -11.62
N GLN A 198 6.60 8.33 -11.97
CA GLN A 198 6.89 9.59 -12.66
C GLN A 198 6.35 10.76 -11.85
N ASN A 199 7.19 11.76 -11.60
CA ASN A 199 6.83 12.92 -10.78
C ASN A 199 5.87 13.89 -11.54
N LYS A 200 4.80 14.33 -10.86
CA LYS A 200 3.77 15.26 -11.36
C LYS A 200 4.09 16.74 -11.14
N LYS A 201 5.14 17.12 -10.42
CA LYS A 201 5.50 18.50 -10.06
C LYS A 201 5.85 19.32 -11.30
N TYR A 202 4.83 19.78 -12.03
CA TYR A 202 4.97 20.75 -13.11
C TYR A 202 4.86 22.17 -12.56
N GLY A 203 5.94 22.94 -12.59
CA GLY A 203 5.92 24.42 -12.57
C GLY A 203 5.28 25.12 -11.36
N SER A 204 5.03 24.45 -10.24
CA SER A 204 4.27 25.01 -9.10
C SER A 204 5.12 25.38 -7.88
N LYS A 205 6.28 24.74 -7.67
CA LYS A 205 7.26 25.11 -6.62
C LYS A 205 8.68 24.78 -7.06
N THR A 206 9.65 25.57 -6.57
CA THR A 206 11.07 25.20 -6.62
C THR A 206 11.27 24.03 -5.67
N ILE A 207 11.79 22.91 -6.18
CA ILE A 207 12.17 21.77 -5.35
C ILE A 207 13.32 22.24 -4.46
N ALA A 208 13.15 22.16 -3.14
CA ALA A 208 14.24 22.51 -2.23
C ALA A 208 15.32 21.43 -2.32
N ALA A 209 16.59 21.80 -2.20
CA ALA A 209 17.72 20.86 -2.34
C ALA A 209 17.71 19.67 -1.34
N ASN A 210 16.84 19.70 -0.33
CA ASN A 210 16.72 18.69 0.72
C ASN A 210 15.27 18.21 0.91
N GLU A 211 14.40 18.42 -0.08
CA GLU A 211 12.99 18.00 -0.02
C GLU A 211 12.89 16.48 -0.17
N LYS A 212 12.30 15.80 0.82
CA LYS A 212 12.17 14.34 0.82
C LYS A 212 10.80 13.96 0.28
N GLU A 213 10.77 13.12 -0.74
CA GLU A 213 9.52 12.63 -1.34
C GLU A 213 9.53 11.12 -1.41
N LEU A 214 8.96 10.49 -0.39
CA LEU A 214 9.09 9.06 -0.19
C LEU A 214 7.78 8.36 -0.48
N ILE A 215 7.80 7.41 -1.41
CA ILE A 215 6.69 6.46 -1.57
C ILE A 215 6.89 5.36 -0.53
N ARG A 216 6.01 5.29 0.47
CA ARG A 216 6.05 4.26 1.50
C ARG A 216 5.32 3.02 1.00
N ILE A 217 5.98 1.87 1.04
CA ILE A 217 5.41 0.58 0.65
C ILE A 217 5.51 -0.36 1.84
N GLU A 218 4.37 -0.87 2.29
CA GLU A 218 4.24 -1.75 3.44
C GLU A 218 3.70 -3.11 2.98
N PRO A 219 4.51 -4.19 3.03
CA PRO A 219 4.06 -5.52 2.67
C PRO A 219 3.39 -6.24 3.86
N TYR A 220 2.35 -7.02 3.60
CA TYR A 220 1.71 -7.88 4.59
C TYR A 220 1.50 -9.29 4.03
N ALA A 221 1.44 -10.27 4.93
CA ALA A 221 1.16 -11.66 4.58
C ALA A 221 0.25 -12.32 5.62
N ILE A 222 -0.71 -13.09 5.12
CA ILE A 222 -1.70 -13.83 5.91
C ILE A 222 -1.67 -15.28 5.43
N GLN A 223 -1.74 -16.25 6.35
CA GLN A 223 -1.79 -17.66 5.96
C GLN A 223 -3.03 -17.93 5.10
N ALA A 224 -2.85 -18.64 3.99
CA ALA A 224 -3.93 -18.84 3.01
C ALA A 224 -4.98 -19.87 3.44
N ASP A 225 -4.63 -20.80 4.34
CA ASP A 225 -5.52 -21.88 4.78
C ASP A 225 -6.35 -21.51 6.01
N ASP A 226 -7.50 -22.18 6.13
CA ASP A 226 -8.45 -22.08 7.26
C ASP A 226 -9.00 -20.65 7.48
N ILE A 227 -9.07 -19.84 6.41
CA ILE A 227 -9.75 -18.54 6.44
C ILE A 227 -11.26 -18.77 6.40
N LEU A 228 -11.96 -18.23 7.40
CA LEU A 228 -13.39 -18.39 7.56
C LEU A 228 -14.07 -17.02 7.55
N GLU A 229 -15.16 -16.89 6.79
CA GLU A 229 -16.13 -15.79 6.90
C GLU A 229 -17.44 -16.34 7.43
N SER A 230 -17.87 -15.89 8.61
CA SER A 230 -19.10 -16.38 9.26
C SER A 230 -19.17 -17.91 9.38
N GLY A 231 -18.03 -18.56 9.58
CA GLY A 231 -17.90 -20.02 9.67
C GLY A 231 -17.88 -20.76 8.32
N ILE A 232 -17.89 -20.06 7.20
CA ILE A 232 -17.75 -20.61 5.84
C ILE A 232 -16.31 -20.41 5.39
N THR A 233 -15.67 -21.47 4.89
CA THR A 233 -14.32 -21.37 4.32
C THR A 233 -14.32 -20.51 3.07
N ILE A 234 -13.47 -19.49 3.07
CA ILE A 234 -13.12 -18.76 1.84
C ILE A 234 -12.20 -19.67 1.03
N ASP A 235 -12.60 -19.98 -0.20
CA ASP A 235 -11.77 -20.75 -1.11
C ASP A 235 -10.68 -19.85 -1.69
N THR A 236 -9.44 -20.13 -1.31
CA THR A 236 -8.26 -19.38 -1.76
C THR A 236 -7.36 -20.26 -2.64
N THR A 237 -7.85 -21.40 -3.15
CA THR A 237 -7.09 -22.34 -3.98
C THR A 237 -6.92 -21.92 -5.43
N GLY A 238 -7.63 -20.87 -5.85
CA GLY A 238 -7.50 -20.22 -7.16
C GLY A 238 -7.48 -18.70 -7.04
N GLU A 239 -8.00 -18.02 -8.06
CA GLU A 239 -8.21 -16.58 -8.06
C GLU A 239 -9.08 -16.14 -6.88
N ILE A 240 -8.57 -15.18 -6.10
CA ILE A 240 -9.23 -14.63 -4.92
C ILE A 240 -9.91 -13.32 -5.33
N SER A 241 -11.21 -13.20 -5.04
CA SER A 241 -11.97 -12.02 -5.43
C SER A 241 -11.56 -10.77 -4.64
N ALA A 242 -11.82 -9.58 -5.19
CA ALA A 242 -11.63 -8.33 -4.46
C ALA A 242 -12.40 -8.32 -3.12
N THR A 243 -13.62 -8.89 -3.10
CA THR A 243 -14.44 -8.97 -1.88
C THR A 243 -13.78 -9.83 -0.80
N ASP A 244 -13.28 -11.01 -1.18
CA ASP A 244 -12.60 -11.91 -0.25
C ASP A 244 -11.27 -11.31 0.23
N LEU A 245 -10.49 -10.70 -0.67
CA LEU A 245 -9.26 -9.99 -0.31
C LEU A 245 -9.53 -8.84 0.67
N SER A 246 -10.57 -8.04 0.43
CA SER A 246 -10.95 -6.95 1.35
C SER A 246 -11.37 -7.49 2.72
N TYR A 247 -12.13 -8.59 2.76
CA TYR A 247 -12.50 -9.26 4.01
C TYR A 247 -11.27 -9.75 4.78
N ILE A 248 -10.36 -10.44 4.08
CA ILE A 248 -9.13 -11.01 4.65
C ILE A 248 -8.25 -9.90 5.22
N TYR A 249 -8.04 -8.82 4.46
CA TYR A 249 -7.27 -7.66 4.91
C TYR A 249 -7.91 -7.01 6.16
N GLN A 250 -9.20 -6.67 6.11
CA GLN A 250 -9.87 -6.03 7.24
C GLN A 250 -9.84 -6.91 8.50
N THR A 251 -10.01 -8.23 8.36
CA THR A 251 -9.97 -9.17 9.47
C THR A 251 -8.62 -9.13 10.17
N PHE A 252 -7.53 -9.08 9.42
CA PHE A 252 -6.19 -8.91 9.98
C PHE A 252 -6.03 -7.56 10.71
N PHE A 253 -6.37 -6.43 10.10
CA PHE A 253 -6.15 -5.12 10.73
C PHE A 253 -7.06 -4.85 11.93
N ASN A 254 -8.34 -5.25 11.86
CA ASN A 254 -9.26 -5.09 12.99
C ASN A 254 -8.87 -5.94 14.20
N GLN A 255 -8.11 -7.02 14.01
CA GLN A 255 -7.59 -7.84 15.10
C GLN A 255 -6.35 -7.23 15.79
N ASN A 256 -5.61 -6.34 15.11
CA ASN A 256 -4.36 -5.75 15.61
C ASN A 256 -4.52 -4.33 16.22
N VAL A 257 -5.72 -3.75 16.20
CA VAL A 257 -6.01 -2.41 16.76
C VAL A 257 -5.82 -2.35 18.27
N ASP A 258 -6.15 -3.44 18.97
CA ASP A 258 -6.07 -3.52 20.43
C ASP A 258 -4.64 -3.79 20.95
N THR A 259 -3.67 -4.02 20.05
CA THR A 259 -2.27 -4.31 20.37
C THR A 259 -1.29 -3.18 20.05
N LEU A 260 -1.77 -2.06 19.49
CA LEU A 260 -0.97 -0.89 19.12
C LEU A 260 -1.17 0.32 20.06
N GLN A 261 -1.74 0.10 21.25
CA GLN A 261 -1.74 1.06 22.39
C GLN A 261 -0.77 0.59 23.48
#